data_AF-A0A7W1LWE7-F1
#
_entry.id   AF-A0A7W1LWE7-F1
#
_cell.length_a   1.000
_cell.length_b   1.000
_cell.length_c   1.000
_cell.angle_alpha   90.00
_cell.angle_beta   90.00
_cell.angle_gamma   90.00
#
_symmetry.space_group_name_H-M   'P 1'
#
loop_
_entity.id
_entity.type
_entity.pdbx_description
1 polymer ?
#
loop_
_entity_poly.entity_id
_entity_poly.type
_entity_poly.pdbx_seq_one_letter_code
_entity_poly.pdbx_strand_id
1 'polypeptide(L)'
;MKPNDENGKLPVAERPFRVLIISGSDRRQYNCPGVDSKSRALMLRMADHLPQEWEIDYEDLGNVYARANTKLQRLRLDFDGALCVAV
;
A
#
# COMPACT_ATOMS: atom_id res chain seq x y z
N MET A 1 3.05 -5.34 11.63
CA MET A 1 4.46 -4.97 11.91
C MET A 1 4.91 -4.06 10.78
N LYS A 2 5.66 -2.98 11.02
CA LYS A 2 6.21 -2.20 9.90
C LYS A 2 7.43 -2.94 9.34
N PRO A 3 7.56 -3.15 8.02
CA PRO A 3 8.75 -3.73 7.41
C PRO A 3 9.99 -2.89 7.72
N ASN A 4 11.15 -3.53 7.67
CA ASN A 4 12.42 -2.86 7.88
C ASN A 4 13.08 -2.57 6.52
N ASP A 5 13.11 -1.30 6.11
CA ASP A 5 13.72 -0.89 4.83
C ASP A 5 15.22 -1.23 4.74
N GLU A 6 15.89 -1.43 5.88
CA GLU A 6 17.30 -1.84 5.92
C GLU A 6 17.50 -3.28 5.43
N ASN A 7 16.46 -4.13 5.46
CA ASN A 7 16.54 -5.51 4.97
C ASN A 7 16.80 -5.57 3.45
N GLY A 8 16.51 -4.50 2.70
CA GLY A 8 16.89 -4.37 1.30
C GLY A 8 18.42 -4.37 1.06
N LYS A 9 19.21 -4.06 2.10
CA LYS A 9 20.69 -4.01 2.05
C LYS A 9 21.35 -5.35 2.34
N LEU A 10 20.60 -6.33 2.86
CA LEU A 10 21.13 -7.66 3.17
C LEU A 10 21.48 -8.44 1.89
N PRO A 11 22.40 -9.42 1.97
CA PRO A 11 22.61 -10.41 0.91
C PRO A 11 21.30 -11.12 0.56
N VAL A 12 21.09 -11.45 -0.72
CA VAL A 12 19.81 -12.01 -1.22
C VAL A 12 19.34 -13.24 -0.43
N ALA A 13 20.28 -14.08 0.01
CA ALA A 13 19.99 -15.29 0.79
C ALA A 13 19.48 -15.03 2.21
N GLU A 14 19.71 -13.82 2.75
CA GLU A 14 19.38 -13.44 4.12
C GLU A 14 18.17 -12.50 4.18
N ARG A 15 17.59 -12.14 3.02
CA ARG A 15 16.43 -11.26 2.97
C ARG A 15 15.17 -12.00 3.41
N PRO A 16 14.39 -11.46 4.36
CA PRO A 16 13.08 -11.99 4.66
C PRO A 16 12.16 -11.86 3.43
N PHE A 17 11.23 -12.80 3.30
CA PHE A 17 10.25 -12.74 2.22
C PHE A 17 9.27 -11.59 2.49
N ARG A 18 9.09 -10.70 1.51
CA ARG A 18 8.25 -9.51 1.64
C ARG A 18 6.95 -9.65 0.85
N VAL A 19 5.84 -9.37 1.51
CA VAL A 19 4.48 -9.47 0.96
C VAL A 19 3.74 -8.16 1.19
N LEU A 20 3.12 -7.65 0.14
CA LEU A 20 2.18 -6.52 0.20
C LEU A 20 0.78 -7.02 -0.11
N ILE A 21 -0.15 -6.85 0.83
CA ILE A 21 -1.56 -7.22 0.68
C ILE A 21 -2.38 -5.95 0.43
N ILE A 22 -3.14 -5.90 -0.65
CA ILE A 22 -3.93 -4.73 -1.01
C ILE A 22 -5.42 -5.08 -1.00
N SER A 23 -6.21 -4.38 -0.19
CA SER A 23 -7.67 -4.41 -0.24
C SER A 23 -8.17 -3.27 -1.12
N GLY A 24 -8.77 -3.62 -2.27
CA GLY A 24 -9.27 -2.67 -3.27
C GLY A 24 -10.78 -2.44 -3.26
N SER A 25 -11.49 -2.78 -2.17
CA SER A 25 -12.94 -2.57 -2.11
C SER A 25 -13.30 -1.13 -1.84
N ASP A 26 -14.25 -0.59 -2.60
CA ASP A 26 -14.81 0.75 -2.37
C ASP A 26 -15.80 0.82 -1.18
N ARG A 27 -16.17 -0.33 -0.59
CA ARG A 27 -16.89 -0.35 0.69
C ARG A 27 -15.98 0.14 1.82
N ARG A 28 -16.29 1.33 2.35
CA ARG A 28 -15.53 1.99 3.42
C ARG A 28 -16.06 1.59 4.79
N GLN A 29 -15.18 1.60 5.79
CA GLN A 29 -15.53 1.26 7.17
C GLN A 29 -16.63 2.18 7.75
N TYR A 30 -16.69 3.43 7.29
CA TYR A 30 -17.59 4.45 7.84
C TYR A 30 -18.89 4.66 7.06
N ASN A 31 -19.06 4.01 5.90
CA ASN A 31 -20.14 4.37 4.97
C ASN A 31 -21.43 3.54 5.17
N CYS A 32 -21.37 2.41 5.89
CA CYS A 32 -22.53 1.57 6.19
C CYS A 32 -22.36 0.85 7.55
N PRO A 33 -23.26 1.05 8.53
CA PRO A 33 -23.22 0.25 9.76
C PRO A 33 -23.50 -1.21 9.42
N GLY A 34 -22.51 -2.08 9.65
CA GLY A 34 -22.65 -3.53 9.55
C GLY A 34 -22.16 -4.21 8.27
N VAL A 35 -21.60 -3.47 7.30
CA VAL A 35 -21.04 -4.07 6.08
C VAL A 35 -19.56 -3.71 5.94
N ASP A 36 -18.73 -4.38 6.75
CA ASP A 36 -17.28 -4.36 6.50
C ASP A 36 -16.97 -5.05 5.16
N SER A 37 -15.93 -4.61 4.47
CA SER A 37 -15.60 -5.17 3.17
C SER A 37 -15.15 -6.63 3.31
N LYS A 38 -15.71 -7.54 2.49
CA LYS A 38 -15.21 -8.92 2.35
C LYS A 38 -13.73 -8.95 1.96
N SER A 39 -13.26 -7.99 1.14
CA SER A 39 -11.85 -7.89 0.76
C SER A 39 -10.97 -7.51 1.95
N ARG A 40 -11.45 -6.60 2.80
CA ARG A 40 -10.73 -6.16 3.99
C ARG A 40 -10.69 -7.27 5.04
N ALA A 41 -11.81 -7.95 5.25
CA ALA A 41 -11.88 -9.12 6.12
C ALA A 41 -10.91 -10.22 5.66
N LEU A 42 -10.80 -10.46 4.34
CA LEU A 42 -9.84 -11.41 3.80
C LEU A 42 -8.39 -10.92 3.99
N MET A 43 -8.10 -9.65 3.70
CA MET A 43 -6.78 -9.04 3.89
C MET A 43 -6.30 -9.19 5.34
N LEU A 44 -7.15 -8.88 6.32
CA LEU A 44 -6.82 -9.02 7.74
C LEU A 44 -6.56 -10.48 8.12
N ARG A 45 -7.41 -11.42 7.67
CA ARG A 45 -7.20 -12.85 7.91
C ARG A 45 -5.89 -13.35 7.27
N MET A 46 -5.58 -12.90 6.07
CA MET A 46 -4.31 -13.25 5.42
C MET A 46 -3.13 -12.72 6.23
N ALA A 47 -3.17 -11.47 6.69
CA ALA A 47 -2.11 -10.90 7.52
C ALA A 47 -1.91 -11.69 8.83
N ASP A 48 -2.99 -12.18 9.45
CA ASP A 48 -2.93 -12.98 10.68
C ASP A 48 -2.38 -14.41 10.47
N HIS A 49 -2.55 -14.98 9.26
CA HIS A 49 -2.17 -16.36 8.96
C HIS A 49 -0.83 -16.50 8.23
N LEU A 50 -0.25 -15.40 7.77
CA LEU A 50 1.07 -15.43 7.13
C LEU A 50 2.19 -15.64 8.18
N PRO A 51 3.32 -16.27 7.79
CA PRO A 51 4.45 -16.48 8.68
C PRO A 51 4.99 -15.16 9.26
N GLN A 52 5.28 -15.14 10.56
CA GLN A 52 5.70 -13.92 11.27
C GLN A 52 7.12 -13.48 10.92
N GLU A 53 7.93 -14.38 10.38
CA GLU A 53 9.26 -14.10 9.86
C GLU A 53 9.23 -13.34 8.52
N TRP A 54 8.06 -13.22 7.89
CA TRP A 54 7.88 -12.45 6.66
C TRP A 54 7.63 -10.98 6.96
N GLU A 55 8.05 -10.13 6.04
CA GLU A 55 7.68 -8.73 6.05
C GLU A 55 6.32 -8.56 5.40
N ILE A 56 5.29 -8.33 6.22
CA ILE A 56 3.91 -8.20 5.76
C ILE A 56 3.46 -6.75 5.89
N ASP A 57 3.27 -6.12 4.73
CA ASP A 57 2.57 -4.84 4.58
C ASP A 57 1.13 -5.10 4.14
N TYR A 58 0.19 -4.27 4.61
CA TYR A 58 -1.15 -4.26 4.05
C TYR A 58 -1.72 -2.85 3.92
N GLU A 59 -2.45 -2.64 2.83
CA GLU A 59 -3.01 -1.34 2.44
C GLU A 59 -4.48 -1.49 2.07
N ASP A 60 -5.34 -0.70 2.70
CA ASP A 60 -6.78 -0.71 2.46
C ASP A 60 -7.20 0.53 1.67
N LEU A 61 -7.14 0.45 0.35
CA LEU A 61 -7.31 1.59 -0.55
C LEU A 61 -8.66 2.29 -0.38
N GLY A 62 -9.72 1.53 -0.08
CA GLY A 62 -11.07 2.08 0.09
C GLY A 62 -11.28 2.83 1.40
N ASN A 63 -10.48 2.54 2.42
CA ASN A 63 -10.61 3.17 3.74
C ASN A 63 -9.54 4.25 4.00
N VAL A 64 -8.58 4.39 3.09
CA VAL A 64 -7.62 5.50 3.07
C VAL A 64 -8.34 6.73 2.50
N TYR A 65 -9.16 7.38 3.33
CA TYR A 65 -9.96 8.56 2.96
C TYR A 65 -9.09 9.82 2.72
N ALA A 66 -7.79 9.77 3.05
CA ALA A 66 -6.94 10.95 3.11
C ALA A 66 -5.46 10.72 2.72
N ARG A 67 -5.11 9.64 1.99
CA ARG A 67 -3.88 9.78 1.19
C ARG A 67 -4.21 10.78 0.12
N ALA A 68 -3.43 11.86 0.06
CA ALA A 68 -3.56 12.86 -0.98
C ALA A 68 -3.81 12.10 -2.28
N ASN A 69 -4.96 12.33 -2.92
CA ASN A 69 -5.16 11.90 -4.29
C ASN A 69 -3.86 12.25 -4.96
N THR A 70 -3.10 11.25 -5.43
CA THR A 70 -2.00 11.54 -6.32
C THR A 70 -2.69 11.96 -7.61
N LYS A 71 -3.26 13.17 -7.60
CA LYS A 71 -3.50 14.00 -8.77
C LYS A 71 -2.12 14.13 -9.35
N LEU A 72 -1.76 13.21 -10.23
CA LEU A 72 -0.73 13.33 -11.25
C LEU A 72 0.23 14.50 -11.02
N GLN A 73 0.99 14.47 -9.91
CA GLN A 73 2.32 15.00 -9.93
C GLN A 73 3.10 13.90 -10.62
N ARG A 74 3.04 13.97 -11.96
CA ARG A 74 4.08 13.46 -12.83
C ARG A 74 5.37 13.56 -12.05
N LEU A 75 6.03 12.43 -11.83
CA LEU A 75 7.44 12.36 -11.52
C LEU A 75 8.14 13.35 -12.47
N ARG A 76 8.43 14.57 -11.97
CA ARG A 76 9.23 15.52 -12.70
C ARG A 76 10.65 15.11 -12.40
N LEU A 77 11.21 14.30 -13.30
CA LEU A 77 12.63 14.32 -13.52
C LEU A 77 12.91 15.74 -14.01
N ASP A 78 13.42 16.61 -13.14
CA ASP A 78 13.92 17.92 -13.54
C ASP A 78 15.18 17.68 -14.38
N PHE A 79 14.97 17.39 -15.66
CA PHE A 79 15.87 17.85 -16.70
C PHE A 79 15.62 19.34 -16.82
N ASP A 80 16.66 20.10 -16.53
CA ASP A 80 16.73 21.55 -16.65
C ASP A 80 16.19 22.01 -18.03
N GLY A 81 15.30 23.00 -18.05
CA GLY A 81 14.83 23.61 -19.30
C GLY A 81 13.31 23.75 -19.45
N ALA A 82 12.86 25.00 -19.34
CA ALA A 82 11.53 25.51 -19.63
C ALA A 82 10.75 24.85 -20.80
N LEU A 83 9.48 24.48 -20.57
CA LEU A 83 8.37 24.75 -21.52
C LEU A 83 6.99 24.53 -20.87
N CYS A 84 6.11 25.53 -20.99
CA CYS A 84 4.68 25.50 -20.66
C CYS A 84 3.87 24.93 -21.83
N VAL A 85 2.77 24.19 -21.58
CA VAL A 85 1.47 24.33 -22.28
C VAL A 85 0.35 23.80 -21.37
N ALA A 86 -0.70 24.61 -21.24
CA ALA A 86 -2.00 24.26 -20.69
C ALA A 86 -2.93 23.79 -21.82
N VAL A 87 -3.63 22.67 -21.60
CA VAL A 87 -4.92 22.30 -22.22
C VAL A 87 -5.72 21.56 -21.17
#